data_AF-A0A6P0Z6S9-F1
#
_entry.id   AF-A0A6P0Z6S9-F1
#
_cell.length_a   1.000
_cell.length_b   1.000
_cell.length_c   1.000
_cell.angle_alpha   90.00
_cell.angle_beta   90.00
_cell.angle_gamma   90.00
#
_symmetry.space_group_name_H-M   'P 1'
#
loop_
_entity.id
_entity.type
_entity.pdbx_description
1 polymer ?
#
loop_
_entity_poly.entity_id
_entity_poly.type
_entity_poly.pdbx_seq_one_letter_code
_entity_poly.pdbx_strand_id
1 'polypeptide(L)'
;MVAQVPEAPEIERHRAAITRTNISKPVRLAIESSILNQSTTFFDYGCGHGGDIKRLAKQGYNCSGWDPYYRPDNPLTSADIVNLGYIINVIEKPDERREALLKAWELTQKVLIVSSLVLIEEARSGQIAYGDGIVTRRKTFQKYYEQEELKAYIDQVLDIDAIPVALGIYFVFRDAAAAENFRASRFRSNTSTPRIRLSLKRFEDYQEMLAPLMAFYTERGRLPTPTELPNITELQEELGSLRRAFRLILKATNQAEWDLITDKRRQDLLVYLALTQFGHRPRFGHLDSSLQNDIRAFFGTYKQACAAADLMLLSVGDNQLIASCCRQSDIGKLLPNALYVHVSASEAIHGLR
;
A
#
# COMPACT_ATOMS: atom_id res chain seq x y z
N MET A 1 -40.73 44.11 -2.30
CA MET A 1 -39.30 44.08 -1.92
C MET A 1 -38.81 42.67 -2.15
N VAL A 2 -37.95 42.48 -3.15
CA VAL A 2 -37.33 41.18 -3.42
C VAL A 2 -36.36 40.93 -2.28
N ALA A 3 -36.58 39.86 -1.50
CA ALA A 3 -35.65 39.47 -0.46
C ALA A 3 -34.28 39.23 -1.10
N GLN A 4 -33.26 39.97 -0.66
CA GLN A 4 -31.88 39.73 -1.07
C GLN A 4 -31.54 38.27 -0.75
N VAL A 5 -31.10 37.53 -1.77
CA VAL A 5 -30.44 36.25 -1.59
C VAL A 5 -29.28 36.49 -0.61
N PRO A 6 -29.17 35.76 0.51
CA PRO A 6 -28.07 35.96 1.44
C PRO A 6 -26.76 35.79 0.68
N GLU A 7 -25.92 36.84 0.73
CA GLU A 7 -24.62 36.87 0.07
C GLU A 7 -23.81 35.66 0.53
N ALA A 8 -23.27 34.88 -0.41
CA ALA A 8 -22.51 33.69 -0.08
C ALA A 8 -21.32 34.09 0.81
N PRO A 9 -21.10 33.43 1.96
CA PRO A 9 -20.01 33.78 2.85
C PRO A 9 -18.66 33.68 2.11
N GLU A 10 -17.82 34.70 2.25
CA GLU A 10 -16.46 34.70 1.71
C GLU A 10 -15.63 33.62 2.42
N ILE A 11 -15.12 32.66 1.66
CA ILE A 11 -14.39 31.48 2.17
C ILE A 11 -12.87 31.71 2.05
N GLU A 12 -12.19 31.76 3.18
CA GLU A 12 -10.74 32.00 3.28
C GLU A 12 -9.95 30.67 3.23
N ARG A 13 -9.96 29.97 2.08
CA ARG A 13 -9.36 28.62 1.92
C ARG A 13 -7.91 28.52 2.44
N HIS A 14 -7.11 29.56 2.22
CA HIS A 14 -5.70 29.60 2.63
C HIS A 14 -5.49 29.36 4.14
N ARG A 15 -6.47 29.72 4.98
CA ARG A 15 -6.38 29.54 6.45
C ARG A 15 -6.56 28.09 6.92
N ALA A 16 -6.94 27.18 6.02
CA ALA A 16 -6.99 25.75 6.31
C ALA A 16 -5.60 25.10 6.30
N ALA A 17 -4.58 25.76 5.74
CA ALA A 17 -3.20 25.27 5.79
C ALA A 17 -2.67 25.30 7.23
N ILE A 18 -2.20 24.14 7.72
CA ILE A 18 -1.69 24.00 9.08
C ILE A 18 -0.17 23.78 9.05
N THR A 19 0.55 24.54 9.87
CA THR A 19 1.98 24.30 10.11
C THR A 19 2.15 23.06 11.00
N ARG A 20 2.85 22.05 10.48
CA ARG A 20 3.15 20.79 11.17
C ARG A 20 4.66 20.63 11.36
N THR A 21 5.06 19.97 12.43
CA THR A 21 6.48 19.64 12.70
C THR A 21 6.97 18.43 11.92
N ASN A 22 6.09 17.45 11.69
CA ASN A 22 6.40 16.18 11.03
C ASN A 22 5.90 16.14 9.58
N ILE A 23 6.45 15.22 8.77
CA ILE A 23 5.92 14.87 7.45
C ILE A 23 4.45 14.43 7.59
N SER A 24 3.58 14.91 6.70
CA SER A 24 2.16 14.57 6.71
C SER A 24 1.92 13.07 6.56
N LYS A 25 0.80 12.59 7.10
CA LYS A 25 0.45 11.16 7.08
C LYS A 25 0.44 10.55 5.66
N PRO A 26 -0.17 11.19 4.63
CA PRO A 26 -0.19 10.62 3.27
C PRO A 26 1.23 10.45 2.69
N VAL A 27 2.08 11.46 2.85
CA VAL A 27 3.47 11.43 2.36
C VAL A 27 4.29 10.39 3.12
N ARG A 28 4.10 10.28 4.44
CA ARG A 28 4.78 9.26 5.25
C ARG A 28 4.42 7.84 4.82
N LEU A 29 3.13 7.57 4.59
CA LEU A 29 2.67 6.26 4.11
C LEU A 29 3.29 5.91 2.76
N ALA A 30 3.47 6.90 1.86
CA ALA A 30 4.14 6.67 0.58
C ALA A 30 5.62 6.30 0.72
N ILE A 31 6.31 6.87 1.72
CA ILE A 31 7.70 6.49 2.06
C ILE A 31 7.74 5.09 2.66
N GLU A 32 6.89 4.82 3.66
CA GLU A 32 6.81 3.53 4.34
C GLU A 32 6.49 2.38 3.36
N SER A 33 5.70 2.67 2.34
CA SER A 33 5.38 1.71 1.27
C SER A 33 6.37 1.72 0.09
N SER A 34 7.50 2.44 0.22
CA SER A 34 8.54 2.59 -0.82
C SER A 34 8.09 3.17 -2.17
N ILE A 35 6.87 3.73 -2.23
CA ILE A 35 6.32 4.40 -3.41
C ILE A 35 7.05 5.72 -3.64
N LEU A 36 7.32 6.46 -2.55
CA LEU A 36 8.16 7.64 -2.55
C LEU A 36 9.55 7.27 -2.01
N ASN A 37 10.58 7.42 -2.83
CA ASN A 37 11.98 7.18 -2.46
C ASN A 37 12.90 8.22 -3.14
N GLN A 38 14.19 8.19 -2.86
CA GLN A 38 15.15 9.18 -3.37
C GLN A 38 15.36 9.12 -4.89
N SER A 39 14.96 8.02 -5.56
CA SER A 39 15.02 7.90 -7.01
C SER A 39 13.78 8.43 -7.73
N THR A 40 12.71 8.73 -6.99
CA THR A 40 11.45 9.26 -7.54
C THR A 40 11.34 10.77 -7.36
N THR A 41 10.73 11.43 -8.33
CA THR A 41 10.33 12.85 -8.25
C THR A 41 9.02 13.01 -7.52
N PHE A 42 8.89 14.04 -6.69
CA PHE A 42 7.70 14.33 -5.89
C PHE A 42 7.16 15.74 -6.13
N PHE A 43 5.84 15.87 -6.32
CA PHE A 43 5.16 17.16 -6.44
C PHE A 43 4.00 17.28 -5.44
N ASP A 44 3.97 18.35 -4.66
CA ASP A 44 2.90 18.63 -3.69
C ASP A 44 1.94 19.70 -4.23
N TYR A 45 0.75 19.29 -4.64
CA TYR A 45 -0.30 20.14 -5.21
C TYR A 45 -1.15 20.72 -4.08
N GLY A 46 -1.00 22.02 -3.82
CA GLY A 46 -1.59 22.69 -2.66
C GLY A 46 -0.72 22.54 -1.39
N CYS A 47 0.59 22.73 -1.51
CA CYS A 47 1.55 22.47 -0.45
C CYS A 47 1.45 23.41 0.77
N GLY A 48 0.58 24.44 0.73
CA GLY A 48 0.46 25.45 1.77
C GLY A 48 1.80 26.14 2.05
N HIS A 49 2.21 26.14 3.31
CA HIS A 49 3.51 26.68 3.73
C HIS A 49 4.74 25.86 3.23
N GLY A 50 4.53 24.74 2.51
CA GLY A 50 5.58 23.89 1.96
C GLY A 50 6.34 23.09 3.02
N GLY A 51 5.67 22.69 4.10
CA GLY A 51 6.30 21.97 5.21
C GLY A 51 6.88 20.62 4.79
N ASP A 52 6.12 19.84 4.02
CA ASP A 52 6.55 18.51 3.56
C ASP A 52 7.71 18.63 2.58
N ILE A 53 7.63 19.55 1.62
CA ILE A 53 8.72 19.87 0.70
C ILE A 53 10.02 20.20 1.44
N LYS A 54 9.97 21.09 2.45
CA LYS A 54 11.16 21.45 3.23
C LYS A 54 11.78 20.25 3.95
N ARG A 55 10.97 19.33 4.46
CA ARG A 55 11.46 18.15 5.20
C ARG A 55 11.99 17.06 4.27
N LEU A 56 11.31 16.80 3.16
CA LEU A 56 11.72 15.86 2.13
C LEU A 56 13.05 16.31 1.49
N ALA A 57 13.18 17.60 1.15
CA ALA A 57 14.42 18.15 0.59
C ALA A 57 15.62 17.95 1.54
N LYS A 58 15.43 18.13 2.85
CA LYS A 58 16.47 17.86 3.87
C LYS A 58 16.90 16.40 3.94
N GLN A 59 16.05 15.47 3.48
CA GLN A 59 16.33 14.04 3.42
C GLN A 59 16.81 13.59 2.03
N GLY A 60 17.10 14.53 1.12
CA GLY A 60 17.65 14.24 -0.21
C GLY A 60 16.63 13.83 -1.26
N TYR A 61 15.33 14.04 -1.03
CA TYR A 61 14.30 13.76 -2.04
C TYR A 61 14.22 14.88 -3.07
N ASN A 62 14.04 14.52 -4.34
CA ASN A 62 13.74 15.47 -5.40
C ASN A 62 12.26 15.87 -5.33
N CYS A 63 11.99 17.04 -4.75
CA CYS A 63 10.63 17.48 -4.47
C CYS A 63 10.40 18.95 -4.82
N SER A 64 9.20 19.25 -5.30
CA SER A 64 8.71 20.60 -5.53
C SER A 64 7.23 20.69 -5.17
N GLY A 65 6.68 21.89 -5.09
CA GLY A 65 5.27 22.05 -4.73
C GLY A 65 4.74 23.42 -5.11
N TRP A 66 3.43 23.48 -5.28
CA TRP A 66 2.69 24.67 -5.67
C TRP A 66 1.55 24.90 -4.69
N ASP A 67 1.17 26.15 -4.48
CA ASP A 67 -0.01 26.52 -3.71
C ASP A 67 -0.59 27.82 -4.27
N PRO A 68 -1.91 27.91 -4.50
CA PRO A 68 -2.51 29.09 -5.14
C PRO A 68 -2.36 30.38 -4.32
N TYR A 69 -2.10 30.30 -3.02
CA TYR A 69 -1.93 31.46 -2.15
C TYR A 69 -0.49 31.63 -1.68
N TYR A 70 0.13 30.57 -1.17
CA TYR A 70 1.45 30.65 -0.53
C TYR A 70 2.62 30.56 -1.51
N ARG A 71 2.40 29.96 -2.69
CA ARG A 71 3.43 29.76 -3.73
C ARG A 71 2.83 29.83 -5.15
N PRO A 72 2.12 30.92 -5.51
CA PRO A 72 1.41 31.01 -6.78
C PRO A 72 2.35 30.98 -7.99
N ASP A 73 3.56 31.54 -7.84
CA ASP A 73 4.55 31.67 -8.91
C ASP A 73 5.37 30.39 -9.16
N ASN A 74 5.21 29.36 -8.31
CA ASN A 74 5.87 28.08 -8.55
C ASN A 74 5.22 27.38 -9.76
N PRO A 75 6.01 26.83 -10.70
CA PRO A 75 5.42 26.11 -11.83
C PRO A 75 4.76 24.81 -11.36
N LEU A 76 3.63 24.47 -11.98
CA LEU A 76 3.08 23.12 -11.93
C LEU A 76 3.97 22.21 -12.77
N THR A 77 4.59 21.20 -12.15
CA THR A 77 5.52 20.29 -12.81
C THR A 77 5.07 18.85 -12.67
N SER A 78 5.27 18.06 -13.72
CA SER A 78 5.01 16.62 -13.67
C SER A 78 6.01 15.93 -12.74
N ALA A 79 5.55 14.92 -12.02
CA ALA A 79 6.37 14.11 -11.13
C ALA A 79 5.92 12.65 -11.12
N ASP A 80 6.83 11.75 -10.75
CA ASP A 80 6.52 10.34 -10.49
C ASP A 80 5.37 10.23 -9.49
N ILE A 81 5.49 10.95 -8.38
CA ILE A 81 4.54 10.94 -7.29
C ILE A 81 3.96 12.34 -7.09
N VAL A 82 2.64 12.48 -7.21
CA VAL A 82 1.93 13.74 -6.92
C VAL A 82 1.09 13.58 -5.67
N ASN A 83 1.14 14.55 -4.77
CA ASN A 83 0.29 14.59 -3.57
C ASN A 83 -0.78 15.67 -3.71
N LEU A 84 -2.04 15.27 -3.64
CA LEU A 84 -3.21 16.13 -3.46
C LEU A 84 -3.70 15.98 -2.01
N GLY A 85 -2.93 16.54 -1.10
CA GLY A 85 -3.04 16.31 0.33
C GLY A 85 -4.02 17.24 1.04
N TYR A 86 -5.20 16.75 1.45
CA TYR A 86 -6.21 17.53 2.19
C TYR A 86 -6.75 18.78 1.45
N ILE A 87 -6.71 18.77 0.12
CA ILE A 87 -7.16 19.88 -0.73
C ILE A 87 -8.63 19.75 -1.10
N ILE A 88 -9.07 18.56 -1.47
CA ILE A 88 -10.45 18.33 -1.92
C ILE A 88 -11.48 18.61 -0.80
N ASN A 89 -11.09 18.56 0.47
CA ASN A 89 -11.98 18.93 1.57
C ASN A 89 -12.10 20.43 1.83
N VAL A 90 -11.22 21.28 1.29
CA VAL A 90 -11.24 22.73 1.55
C VAL A 90 -11.80 23.56 0.39
N ILE A 91 -12.04 22.93 -0.77
CA ILE A 91 -12.65 23.56 -1.94
C ILE A 91 -14.16 23.36 -1.86
N GLU A 92 -14.92 24.45 -1.75
CA GLU A 92 -16.38 24.39 -1.59
C GLU A 92 -17.11 24.01 -2.88
N LYS A 93 -16.64 24.47 -4.04
CA LYS A 93 -17.33 24.25 -5.32
C LYS A 93 -17.00 22.85 -5.86
N PRO A 94 -18.00 22.00 -6.14
CA PRO A 94 -17.79 20.66 -6.69
C PRO A 94 -16.98 20.66 -8.00
N ASP A 95 -17.26 21.58 -8.91
CA ASP A 95 -16.56 21.66 -10.21
C ASP A 95 -15.08 22.00 -10.03
N GLU A 96 -14.75 22.93 -9.12
CA GLU A 96 -13.35 23.26 -8.79
C GLU A 96 -12.64 22.09 -8.10
N ARG A 97 -13.34 21.30 -7.26
CA ARG A 97 -12.78 20.06 -6.67
C ARG A 97 -12.44 19.04 -7.74
N ARG A 98 -13.34 18.86 -8.72
CA ARG A 98 -13.15 17.96 -9.85
C ARG A 98 -11.95 18.39 -10.68
N GLU A 99 -11.86 19.68 -11.00
CA GLU A 99 -10.77 20.25 -11.78
C GLU A 99 -9.41 20.10 -11.05
N ALA A 100 -9.35 20.37 -9.75
CA ALA A 100 -8.13 20.20 -8.96
C ALA A 100 -7.65 18.73 -8.95
N LEU A 101 -8.57 17.78 -8.84
CA LEU A 101 -8.26 16.35 -8.90
C LEU A 101 -7.73 15.94 -10.27
N LEU A 102 -8.37 16.40 -11.36
CA LEU A 102 -7.92 16.13 -12.73
C LEU A 102 -6.55 16.73 -13.02
N LYS A 103 -6.31 18.00 -12.63
CA LYS A 103 -5.00 18.66 -12.79
C LYS A 103 -3.89 17.94 -12.02
N ALA A 104 -4.14 17.52 -10.78
CA ALA A 104 -3.17 16.75 -10.02
C ALA A 104 -2.86 15.40 -10.71
N TRP A 105 -3.89 14.76 -11.29
CA TRP A 105 -3.71 13.53 -12.05
C TRP A 105 -2.89 13.74 -13.33
N GLU A 106 -3.12 14.82 -14.09
CA GLU A 106 -2.36 15.16 -15.30
C GLU A 106 -0.85 15.28 -15.03
N LEU A 107 -0.46 15.82 -13.87
CA LEU A 107 0.94 15.93 -13.45
C LEU A 107 1.55 14.60 -13.01
N THR A 108 0.71 13.60 -12.72
CA THR A 108 1.13 12.31 -12.15
C THR A 108 1.67 11.37 -13.21
N GLN A 109 2.92 10.94 -13.06
CA GLN A 109 3.56 9.95 -13.95
C GLN A 109 3.44 8.51 -13.44
N LYS A 110 3.43 8.28 -12.12
CA LYS A 110 3.30 6.92 -11.54
C LYS A 110 2.16 6.80 -10.54
N VAL A 111 2.16 7.60 -9.46
CA VAL A 111 1.17 7.47 -8.38
C VAL A 111 0.66 8.83 -7.91
N LEU A 112 -0.66 8.99 -7.87
CA LEU A 112 -1.33 10.12 -7.25
C LEU A 112 -1.77 9.72 -5.85
N ILE A 113 -1.38 10.52 -4.86
CA ILE A 113 -1.84 10.40 -3.48
C ILE A 113 -3.00 11.38 -3.30
N VAL A 114 -4.18 10.87 -2.96
CA VAL A 114 -5.35 11.69 -2.65
C VAL A 114 -5.69 11.51 -1.18
N SER A 115 -5.83 12.61 -0.45
CA SER A 115 -6.28 12.54 0.94
C SER A 115 -7.26 13.63 1.32
N SER A 116 -8.15 13.29 2.26
CA SER A 116 -9.23 14.13 2.75
C SER A 116 -9.52 13.83 4.21
N LEU A 117 -10.22 14.74 4.90
CA LEU A 117 -10.76 14.44 6.22
C LEU A 117 -11.97 13.50 6.09
N VAL A 118 -11.95 12.42 6.87
CA VAL A 118 -13.08 11.50 7.02
C VAL A 118 -13.81 11.82 8.32
N LEU A 119 -15.14 11.72 8.30
CA LEU A 119 -16.00 11.98 9.44
C LEU A 119 -15.69 11.03 10.60
N ILE A 120 -15.47 11.58 11.80
CA ILE A 120 -15.51 10.88 13.09
C ILE A 120 -16.57 11.63 13.90
N GLU A 121 -17.54 10.91 14.48
CA GLU A 121 -18.84 11.43 14.99
C GLU A 121 -18.77 12.69 15.88
N GLU A 122 -17.65 12.97 16.53
CA GLU A 122 -17.45 14.07 17.49
C GLU A 122 -17.36 15.49 16.86
N ALA A 123 -17.26 15.63 15.54
CA ALA A 123 -16.92 16.92 14.91
C ALA A 123 -18.05 17.96 14.81
N ARG A 124 -19.29 17.65 15.20
CA ARG A 124 -20.49 18.44 14.82
C ARG A 124 -20.87 19.64 15.72
N SER A 125 -20.14 19.94 16.80
CA SER A 125 -20.57 21.03 17.70
C SER A 125 -20.18 22.43 17.18
N GLY A 126 -21.18 23.28 16.89
CA GLY A 126 -21.01 24.74 16.68
C GLY A 126 -20.56 25.20 15.29
N GLN A 127 -20.89 24.47 14.23
CA GLN A 127 -20.52 24.77 12.83
C GLN A 127 -21.75 25.06 11.97
N ILE A 128 -21.59 25.91 10.94
CA ILE A 128 -22.67 26.29 10.01
C ILE A 128 -22.60 25.37 8.79
N ALA A 129 -23.69 24.68 8.46
CA ALA A 129 -23.77 23.88 7.24
C ALA A 129 -23.71 24.78 5.99
N TYR A 130 -22.91 24.41 5.00
CA TYR A 130 -22.75 25.15 3.75
C TYR A 130 -22.47 24.18 2.60
N GLY A 131 -23.35 24.13 1.59
CA GLY A 131 -23.26 23.15 0.52
C GLY A 131 -23.27 21.71 1.07
N ASP A 132 -22.26 20.92 0.72
CA ASP A 132 -22.04 19.55 1.19
C ASP A 132 -20.97 19.46 2.31
N GLY A 133 -20.66 20.58 2.96
CA GLY A 133 -19.72 20.67 4.06
C GLY A 133 -20.15 21.67 5.13
N ILE A 134 -19.17 22.19 5.84
CA ILE A 134 -19.36 23.19 6.89
C ILE A 134 -18.48 24.41 6.64
N VAL A 135 -18.89 25.57 7.18
CA VAL A 135 -18.01 26.71 7.37
C VAL A 135 -17.55 26.74 8.83
N THR A 136 -16.24 26.74 9.03
CA THR A 136 -15.63 26.79 10.37
C THR A 136 -15.64 28.22 10.93
N ARG A 137 -15.38 28.37 12.24
CA ARG A 137 -15.19 29.69 12.86
C ARG A 137 -14.07 30.52 12.24
N ARG A 138 -13.14 29.89 11.51
CA ARG A 138 -12.05 30.55 10.78
C ARG A 138 -12.44 30.98 9.36
N LYS A 139 -13.74 30.93 9.01
CA LYS A 139 -14.27 31.19 7.67
C LYS A 139 -13.67 30.28 6.58
N THR A 140 -13.26 29.07 6.94
CA THR A 140 -12.81 28.06 5.98
C THR A 140 -13.94 27.08 5.68
N PHE A 141 -14.05 26.62 4.44
CA PHE A 141 -14.89 25.48 4.09
C PHE A 141 -14.20 24.17 4.50
N GLN A 142 -14.97 23.22 4.98
CA GLN A 142 -14.49 21.89 5.29
C GLN A 142 -15.57 20.87 4.96
N LYS A 143 -15.29 19.98 4.01
CA LYS A 143 -16.06 18.75 3.80
C LYS A 143 -15.41 17.62 4.59
N TYR A 144 -16.24 16.82 5.25
CA TYR A 144 -15.85 15.55 5.81
C TYR A 144 -16.49 14.47 4.97
N TYR A 145 -15.66 13.59 4.44
CA TYR A 145 -16.11 12.50 3.61
C TYR A 145 -16.41 11.26 4.45
N GLU A 146 -17.27 10.38 3.97
CA GLU A 146 -17.19 8.96 4.34
C GLU A 146 -16.08 8.28 3.54
N GLN A 147 -15.55 7.16 4.03
CA GLN A 147 -14.45 6.45 3.37
C GLN A 147 -14.89 5.99 1.97
N GLU A 148 -16.05 5.36 1.88
CA GLU A 148 -16.65 4.86 0.63
C GLU A 148 -17.04 6.01 -0.31
N GLU A 149 -17.57 7.13 0.23
CA GLU A 149 -17.89 8.32 -0.56
C GLU A 149 -16.64 8.90 -1.22
N LEU A 150 -15.54 9.04 -0.46
CA LEU A 150 -14.28 9.54 -1.01
C LEU A 150 -13.74 8.62 -2.10
N LYS A 151 -13.79 7.30 -1.88
CA LYS A 151 -13.37 6.33 -2.90
C LYS A 151 -14.18 6.49 -4.18
N ALA A 152 -15.51 6.46 -4.07
CA ALA A 152 -16.40 6.55 -5.22
C ALA A 152 -16.20 7.86 -6.00
N TYR A 153 -15.98 8.97 -5.30
CA TYR A 153 -15.65 10.24 -5.91
C TYR A 153 -14.34 10.19 -6.72
N ILE A 154 -13.26 9.64 -6.15
CA ILE A 154 -11.97 9.52 -6.84
C ILE A 154 -12.09 8.61 -8.06
N ASP A 155 -12.69 7.42 -7.88
CA ASP A 155 -12.86 6.44 -8.95
C ASP A 155 -13.68 7.02 -10.11
N GLN A 156 -14.78 7.72 -9.84
CA GLN A 156 -15.65 8.29 -10.87
C GLN A 156 -15.00 9.46 -11.61
N VAL A 157 -14.20 10.29 -10.93
CA VAL A 157 -13.53 11.43 -11.57
C VAL A 157 -12.38 10.98 -12.45
N LEU A 158 -11.60 9.99 -11.98
CA LEU A 158 -10.39 9.53 -12.66
C LEU A 158 -10.59 8.32 -13.58
N ASP A 159 -11.73 7.63 -13.47
CA ASP A 159 -12.03 6.35 -14.12
C ASP A 159 -10.98 5.26 -13.82
N ILE A 160 -10.49 5.24 -12.56
CA ILE A 160 -9.45 4.32 -12.09
C ILE A 160 -9.78 3.87 -10.67
N ASP A 161 -9.64 2.56 -10.40
CA ASP A 161 -9.88 1.98 -9.08
C ASP A 161 -8.79 2.41 -8.07
N ALA A 162 -9.12 3.39 -7.23
CA ALA A 162 -8.24 3.91 -6.20
C ALA A 162 -8.03 2.91 -5.06
N ILE A 163 -6.78 2.73 -4.63
CA ILE A 163 -6.42 1.78 -3.58
C ILE A 163 -6.45 2.48 -2.21
N PRO A 164 -7.30 2.05 -1.26
CA PRO A 164 -7.31 2.61 0.09
C PRO A 164 -6.03 2.23 0.83
N VAL A 165 -5.31 3.23 1.33
CA VAL A 165 -4.07 3.01 2.11
C VAL A 165 -4.33 3.15 3.60
N ALA A 166 -5.15 4.12 3.99
CA ALA A 166 -5.63 4.36 5.34
C ALA A 166 -6.97 5.13 5.29
N LEU A 167 -7.56 5.42 6.46
CA LEU A 167 -8.72 6.30 6.56
C LEU A 167 -8.41 7.66 5.90
N GLY A 168 -9.22 8.02 4.90
CA GLY A 168 -9.12 9.24 4.14
C GLY A 168 -7.93 9.34 3.21
N ILE A 169 -7.22 8.24 2.91
CA ILE A 169 -6.00 8.26 2.09
C ILE A 169 -6.04 7.14 1.04
N TYR A 170 -5.90 7.53 -0.22
CA TYR A 170 -5.94 6.65 -1.38
C TYR A 170 -4.71 6.88 -2.27
N PHE A 171 -4.20 5.80 -2.85
CA PHE A 171 -3.22 5.84 -3.93
C PHE A 171 -3.88 5.44 -5.24
N VAL A 172 -3.64 6.22 -6.29
CA VAL A 172 -4.12 5.97 -7.65
C VAL A 172 -2.92 5.75 -8.55
N PHE A 173 -2.84 4.58 -9.18
CA PHE A 173 -1.69 4.16 -9.96
C PHE A 173 -1.95 4.37 -11.45
N ARG A 174 -0.96 4.89 -12.18
CA ARG A 174 -0.99 5.00 -13.65
C ARG A 174 -0.90 3.64 -14.32
N ASP A 175 -0.09 2.75 -13.76
CA ASP A 175 0.14 1.40 -14.26
C ASP A 175 -0.64 0.36 -13.44
N ALA A 176 -1.43 -0.45 -14.12
CA ALA A 176 -2.28 -1.46 -13.49
C ALA A 176 -1.44 -2.58 -12.83
N ALA A 177 -0.29 -2.95 -13.41
CA ALA A 177 0.57 -3.98 -12.84
C ALA A 177 1.23 -3.49 -11.52
N ALA A 178 1.66 -2.23 -11.48
CA ALA A 178 2.14 -1.57 -10.28
C ALA A 178 1.04 -1.48 -9.19
N ALA A 179 -0.21 -1.22 -9.59
CA ALA A 179 -1.35 -1.24 -8.67
C ALA A 179 -1.52 -2.63 -8.02
N GLU A 180 -1.49 -3.69 -8.83
CA GLU A 180 -1.64 -5.07 -8.33
C GLU A 180 -0.46 -5.52 -7.47
N ASN A 181 0.76 -5.13 -7.84
CA ASN A 181 1.94 -5.33 -6.99
C ASN A 181 1.79 -4.69 -5.62
N PHE A 182 1.30 -3.46 -5.58
CA PHE A 182 1.05 -2.76 -4.33
C PHE A 182 -0.07 -3.43 -3.51
N ARG A 183 -1.13 -3.94 -4.15
CA ARG A 183 -2.16 -4.72 -3.44
C ARG A 183 -1.60 -6.00 -2.86
N ALA A 184 -0.85 -6.76 -3.65
CA ALA A 184 -0.26 -8.02 -3.23
C ALA A 184 0.76 -7.83 -2.09
N SER A 185 1.56 -6.75 -2.12
CA SER A 185 2.56 -6.49 -1.07
C SER A 185 1.94 -6.22 0.29
N ARG A 186 0.70 -5.69 0.35
CA ARG A 186 -0.02 -5.45 1.63
C ARG A 186 -0.38 -6.72 2.39
N PHE A 187 -0.42 -7.86 1.70
CA PHE A 187 -0.73 -9.16 2.31
C PHE A 187 0.53 -9.97 2.62
N ARG A 188 1.73 -9.42 2.39
CA ARG A 188 2.98 -10.11 2.68
C ARG A 188 3.23 -10.20 4.18
N SER A 189 3.44 -11.42 4.64
CA SER A 189 3.87 -11.70 6.01
C SER A 189 5.35 -11.35 6.21
N ASN A 190 5.72 -10.90 7.40
CA ASN A 190 7.13 -10.72 7.76
C ASN A 190 7.84 -12.09 7.82
N THR A 191 9.01 -12.19 7.18
CA THR A 191 9.86 -13.38 7.19
C THR A 191 11.32 -12.99 7.35
N SER A 192 12.11 -13.84 7.99
CA SER A 192 13.56 -13.65 8.15
C SER A 192 14.32 -14.73 7.42
N THR A 193 15.42 -14.37 6.80
CA THR A 193 16.36 -15.34 6.20
C THR A 193 16.87 -16.31 7.26
N PRO A 194 16.76 -17.64 7.04
CA PRO A 194 17.27 -18.67 7.94
C PRO A 194 18.75 -18.47 8.27
N ARG A 195 19.10 -18.67 9.55
CA ARG A 195 20.48 -18.51 10.02
C ARG A 195 21.36 -19.67 9.54
N ILE A 196 22.61 -19.36 9.24
CA ILE A 196 23.64 -20.37 8.96
C ILE A 196 23.93 -21.12 10.26
N ARG A 197 23.79 -22.44 10.24
CA ARG A 197 23.98 -23.32 11.41
C ARG A 197 25.23 -24.18 11.31
N LEU A 198 25.69 -24.46 10.09
CA LEU A 198 26.84 -25.31 9.82
C LEU A 198 27.89 -24.51 9.03
N SER A 199 29.09 -24.40 9.60
CA SER A 199 30.29 -23.87 8.95
C SER A 199 30.83 -24.91 7.98
N LEU A 200 30.28 -24.94 6.77
CA LEU A 200 30.81 -25.73 5.67
C LEU A 200 31.81 -24.86 4.92
N LYS A 201 33.08 -25.27 4.84
CA LYS A 201 34.13 -24.52 4.12
C LYS A 201 33.70 -24.09 2.72
N ARG A 202 33.08 -25.02 1.97
CA ARG A 202 32.49 -24.74 0.65
C ARG A 202 31.37 -23.70 0.67
N PHE A 203 30.58 -23.58 1.74
CA PHE A 203 29.53 -22.55 1.82
C PHE A 203 30.15 -21.19 2.17
N GLU A 204 31.11 -21.16 3.10
CA GLU A 204 31.84 -19.94 3.47
C GLU A 204 32.52 -19.30 2.26
N ASP A 205 33.17 -20.12 1.42
CA ASP A 205 33.84 -19.69 0.19
C ASP A 205 32.89 -18.96 -0.79
N TYR A 206 31.57 -19.25 -0.75
CA TYR A 206 30.57 -18.67 -1.65
C TYR A 206 29.48 -17.85 -0.93
N GLN A 207 29.67 -17.52 0.36
CA GLN A 207 28.61 -16.93 1.17
C GLN A 207 28.12 -15.59 0.61
N GLU A 208 29.04 -14.71 0.20
CA GLU A 208 28.69 -13.40 -0.38
C GLU A 208 27.93 -13.54 -1.71
N MET A 209 28.35 -14.50 -2.55
CA MET A 209 27.70 -14.79 -3.83
C MET A 209 26.31 -15.41 -3.66
N LEU A 210 26.11 -16.22 -2.61
CA LEU A 210 24.84 -16.86 -2.29
C LEU A 210 23.87 -15.92 -1.55
N ALA A 211 24.35 -14.85 -0.93
CA ALA A 211 23.52 -13.93 -0.14
C ALA A 211 22.37 -13.29 -0.95
N PRO A 212 22.57 -12.80 -2.20
CA PRO A 212 21.47 -12.34 -3.05
C PRO A 212 20.41 -13.41 -3.33
N LEU A 213 20.84 -14.67 -3.54
CA LEU A 213 19.91 -15.79 -3.76
C LEU A 213 19.11 -16.12 -2.49
N MET A 214 19.76 -16.10 -1.32
CA MET A 214 19.08 -16.26 -0.02
C MET A 214 18.06 -15.16 0.21
N ALA A 215 18.42 -13.89 -0.02
CA ALA A 215 17.53 -12.75 0.12
C ALA A 215 16.32 -12.86 -0.83
N PHE A 216 16.54 -13.23 -2.09
CA PHE A 216 15.46 -13.46 -3.05
C PHE A 216 14.50 -14.56 -2.57
N TYR A 217 15.04 -15.69 -2.12
CA TYR A 217 14.20 -16.81 -1.67
C TYR A 217 13.42 -16.43 -0.41
N THR A 218 14.02 -15.70 0.54
CA THR A 218 13.31 -15.17 1.71
C THR A 218 12.14 -14.27 1.30
N GLU A 219 12.37 -13.40 0.32
CA GLU A 219 11.34 -12.47 -0.14
C GLU A 219 10.23 -13.17 -0.92
N ARG A 220 10.54 -14.22 -1.68
CA ARG A 220 9.63 -14.80 -2.69
C ARG A 220 9.15 -16.21 -2.40
N GLY A 221 9.79 -16.94 -1.50
CA GLY A 221 9.48 -18.33 -1.18
C GLY A 221 9.72 -19.30 -2.34
N ARG A 222 10.49 -18.90 -3.35
CA ARG A 222 10.80 -19.73 -4.53
C ARG A 222 12.16 -19.35 -5.10
N LEU A 223 12.69 -20.20 -5.98
CA LEU A 223 13.90 -19.88 -6.75
C LEU A 223 13.60 -18.80 -7.82
N PRO A 224 14.58 -17.92 -8.11
CA PRO A 224 14.45 -16.91 -9.15
C PRO A 224 14.44 -17.54 -10.55
N THR A 225 13.77 -16.89 -11.48
CA THR A 225 13.93 -17.12 -12.92
C THR A 225 15.21 -16.42 -13.41
N PRO A 226 15.74 -16.78 -14.60
CA PRO A 226 16.99 -16.21 -15.15
C PRO A 226 17.06 -14.68 -15.23
N THR A 227 15.93 -13.97 -15.19
CA THR A 227 15.86 -12.50 -15.30
C THR A 227 15.61 -11.80 -13.96
N GLU A 228 15.45 -12.53 -12.85
CA GLU A 228 15.01 -11.97 -11.57
C GLU A 228 16.15 -11.73 -10.57
N LEU A 229 17.34 -12.27 -10.82
CA LEU A 229 18.48 -12.12 -9.92
C LEU A 229 19.71 -11.63 -10.71
N PRO A 230 20.34 -10.49 -10.32
CA PRO A 230 21.43 -9.88 -11.09
C PRO A 230 22.67 -10.76 -11.27
N ASN A 231 23.03 -11.54 -10.26
CA ASN A 231 24.24 -12.37 -10.25
C ASN A 231 23.98 -13.85 -10.65
N ILE A 232 22.95 -14.11 -11.45
CA ILE A 232 22.61 -15.49 -11.89
C ILE A 232 23.73 -16.13 -12.69
N THR A 233 24.34 -15.39 -13.62
CA THR A 233 25.38 -15.94 -14.50
C THR A 233 26.59 -16.41 -13.69
N GLU A 234 27.07 -15.59 -12.76
CA GLU A 234 28.18 -15.94 -11.85
C GLU A 234 27.86 -17.18 -11.01
N LEU A 235 26.65 -17.25 -10.45
CA LEU A 235 26.18 -18.42 -9.69
C LEU A 235 26.13 -19.69 -10.55
N GLN A 236 25.76 -19.56 -11.81
CA GLN A 236 25.70 -20.70 -12.73
C GLN A 236 27.07 -21.15 -13.21
N GLU A 237 28.01 -20.24 -13.43
CA GLU A 237 29.38 -20.57 -13.81
C GLU A 237 30.12 -21.30 -12.68
N GLU A 238 30.01 -20.81 -11.45
CA GLU A 238 30.74 -21.35 -10.30
C GLU A 238 30.07 -22.60 -9.70
N LEU A 239 28.73 -22.60 -9.59
CA LEU A 239 27.97 -23.66 -8.90
C LEU A 239 27.14 -24.53 -9.85
N GLY A 240 27.18 -24.25 -11.15
CA GLY A 240 26.53 -24.99 -12.23
C GLY A 240 25.05 -24.65 -12.44
N SER A 241 24.25 -24.53 -11.37
CA SER A 241 22.83 -24.17 -11.49
C SER A 241 22.27 -23.58 -10.20
N LEU A 242 21.21 -22.77 -10.30
CA LEU A 242 20.50 -22.21 -9.13
C LEU A 242 20.00 -23.29 -8.16
N ARG A 243 19.55 -24.44 -8.66
CA ARG A 243 19.13 -25.57 -7.81
C ARG A 243 20.30 -26.16 -7.02
N ARG A 244 21.49 -26.23 -7.62
CA ARG A 244 22.71 -26.70 -6.95
C ARG A 244 23.22 -25.68 -5.94
N ALA A 245 23.22 -24.40 -6.31
CA ALA A 245 23.55 -23.30 -5.41
C ALA A 245 22.63 -23.29 -4.18
N PHE A 246 21.32 -23.39 -4.38
CA PHE A 246 20.37 -23.46 -3.27
C PHE A 246 20.54 -24.73 -2.44
N ARG A 247 20.86 -25.88 -3.04
CA ARG A 247 21.18 -27.09 -2.26
C ARG A 247 22.39 -26.90 -1.33
N LEU A 248 23.35 -26.04 -1.69
CA LEU A 248 24.47 -25.69 -0.80
C LEU A 248 23.98 -24.84 0.39
N ILE A 249 23.08 -23.87 0.14
CA ILE A 249 22.41 -23.11 1.20
C ILE A 249 21.66 -24.04 2.17
N LEU A 250 20.89 -25.00 1.65
CA LEU A 250 20.12 -25.95 2.44
C LEU A 250 20.99 -26.86 3.32
N LYS A 251 22.23 -27.13 2.90
CA LYS A 251 23.20 -27.88 3.73
C LYS A 251 23.79 -27.04 4.86
N ALA A 252 23.87 -25.73 4.70
CA ALA A 252 24.43 -24.81 5.69
C ALA A 252 23.37 -24.23 6.65
N THR A 253 22.08 -24.35 6.29
CA THR A 253 20.93 -23.77 7.00
C THR A 253 19.88 -24.84 7.34
N ASN A 254 18.75 -24.45 7.93
CA ASN A 254 17.64 -25.36 8.24
C ASN A 254 16.60 -25.36 7.11
N GLN A 255 16.44 -26.50 6.43
CA GLN A 255 15.43 -26.69 5.37
C GLN A 255 14.01 -26.32 5.82
N ALA A 256 13.61 -26.72 7.03
CA ALA A 256 12.25 -26.48 7.50
C ALA A 256 11.90 -24.99 7.60
N GLU A 257 12.89 -24.12 7.85
CA GLU A 257 12.67 -22.67 7.87
C GLU A 257 12.40 -22.11 6.46
N TRP A 258 13.03 -22.68 5.43
CA TRP A 258 12.77 -22.31 4.04
C TRP A 258 11.41 -22.82 3.55
N ASP A 259 11.00 -24.01 3.97
CA ASP A 259 9.67 -24.56 3.68
C ASP A 259 8.58 -23.67 4.31
N LEU A 260 8.78 -23.22 5.55
CA LEU A 260 7.88 -22.26 6.21
C LEU A 260 7.76 -20.92 5.45
N ILE A 261 8.86 -20.42 4.87
CA ILE A 261 8.82 -19.21 4.03
C ILE A 261 8.01 -19.47 2.76
N THR A 262 8.21 -20.63 2.12
CA THR A 262 7.48 -21.06 0.92
C THR A 262 5.98 -21.12 1.21
N ASP A 263 5.58 -21.76 2.30
CA ASP A 263 4.18 -21.88 2.70
C ASP A 263 3.56 -20.53 3.06
N LYS A 264 4.28 -19.67 3.79
CA LYS A 264 3.82 -18.30 4.08
C LYS A 264 3.59 -17.50 2.81
N ARG A 265 4.54 -17.51 1.87
CA ARG A 265 4.42 -16.76 0.61
C ARG A 265 3.30 -17.27 -0.27
N ARG A 266 3.09 -18.59 -0.27
CA ARG A 266 1.93 -19.21 -0.92
C ARG A 266 0.62 -18.75 -0.29
N GLN A 267 0.52 -18.71 1.04
CA GLN A 267 -0.66 -18.25 1.77
C GLN A 267 -0.93 -16.74 1.55
N ASP A 268 0.09 -15.89 1.64
CA ASP A 268 -0.01 -14.46 1.35
C ASP A 268 -0.63 -14.22 -0.04
N LEU A 269 -0.20 -15.00 -1.04
CA LEU A 269 -0.73 -14.93 -2.40
C LEU A 269 -2.18 -15.43 -2.51
N LEU A 270 -2.58 -16.44 -1.73
CA LEU A 270 -3.97 -16.88 -1.64
C LEU A 270 -4.86 -15.79 -1.04
N VAL A 271 -4.44 -15.18 0.07
CA VAL A 271 -5.18 -14.08 0.72
C VAL A 271 -5.40 -12.93 -0.26
N TYR A 272 -4.34 -12.55 -0.99
CA TYR A 272 -4.45 -11.55 -2.05
C TYR A 272 -5.46 -11.93 -3.14
N LEU A 273 -5.35 -13.13 -3.72
CA LEU A 273 -6.27 -13.60 -4.77
C LEU A 273 -7.70 -13.81 -4.28
N ALA A 274 -7.87 -14.15 -2.99
CA ALA A 274 -9.15 -14.28 -2.32
C ALA A 274 -9.81 -12.90 -2.18
N LEU A 275 -9.12 -11.92 -1.61
CA LEU A 275 -9.70 -10.61 -1.37
C LEU A 275 -9.98 -9.81 -2.64
N THR A 276 -9.23 -10.06 -3.73
CA THR A 276 -9.55 -9.47 -5.04
C THR A 276 -10.87 -9.98 -5.64
N GLN A 277 -11.43 -11.09 -5.14
CA GLN A 277 -12.74 -11.61 -5.57
C GLN A 277 -13.91 -10.68 -5.21
N PHE A 278 -13.79 -9.88 -4.14
CA PHE A 278 -14.85 -8.94 -3.71
C PHE A 278 -14.85 -7.63 -4.51
N GLY A 279 -13.82 -7.38 -5.29
CA GLY A 279 -13.73 -6.28 -6.25
C GLY A 279 -13.59 -6.82 -7.66
N HIS A 280 -12.47 -6.50 -8.30
CA HIS A 280 -12.11 -7.05 -9.59
C HIS A 280 -10.86 -7.93 -9.46
N ARG A 281 -11.02 -9.23 -9.70
CA ARG A 281 -9.87 -10.14 -9.81
C ARG A 281 -9.10 -9.83 -11.09
N PRO A 282 -7.80 -9.46 -11.01
CA PRO A 282 -7.04 -9.00 -12.17
C PRO A 282 -6.87 -10.12 -13.19
N ARG A 283 -6.76 -9.75 -14.47
CA ARG A 283 -6.35 -10.72 -15.50
C ARG A 283 -4.89 -11.06 -15.31
N PHE A 284 -4.51 -12.31 -15.55
CA PHE A 284 -3.13 -12.76 -15.41
C PHE A 284 -2.10 -11.90 -16.17
N GLY A 285 -2.46 -11.40 -17.37
CA GLY A 285 -1.59 -10.53 -18.15
C GLY A 285 -1.44 -9.10 -17.61
N HIS A 286 -2.30 -8.67 -16.69
CA HIS A 286 -2.16 -7.38 -15.98
C HIS A 286 -1.27 -7.49 -14.74
N LEU A 287 -0.93 -8.71 -14.31
CA LEU A 287 0.06 -8.92 -13.26
C LEU A 287 1.45 -8.74 -13.83
N ASP A 288 2.38 -8.21 -13.03
CA ASP A 288 3.77 -8.11 -13.44
C ASP A 288 4.42 -9.50 -13.58
N SER A 289 5.56 -9.57 -14.28
CA SER A 289 6.26 -10.85 -14.54
C SER A 289 6.61 -11.60 -13.25
N SER A 290 6.95 -10.83 -12.25
CA SER A 290 7.28 -11.18 -10.88
C SER A 290 6.16 -11.96 -10.16
N LEU A 291 4.94 -11.41 -10.06
CA LEU A 291 3.75 -12.09 -9.52
C LEU A 291 3.31 -13.25 -10.41
N GLN A 292 3.40 -13.11 -11.73
CA GLN A 292 3.11 -14.22 -12.63
C GLN A 292 4.02 -15.43 -12.34
N ASN A 293 5.30 -15.20 -12.08
CA ASN A 293 6.26 -16.24 -11.72
C ASN A 293 5.97 -16.85 -10.34
N ASP A 294 5.57 -16.03 -9.35
CA ASP A 294 5.12 -16.51 -8.03
C ASP A 294 3.94 -17.46 -8.19
N ILE A 295 2.92 -17.06 -8.94
CA ILE A 295 1.72 -17.88 -9.19
C ILE A 295 2.08 -19.19 -9.89
N ARG A 296 2.91 -19.15 -10.93
CA ARG A 296 3.35 -20.36 -11.64
C ARG A 296 4.11 -21.32 -10.73
N ALA A 297 4.99 -20.79 -9.87
CA ALA A 297 5.78 -21.60 -8.97
C ALA A 297 4.93 -22.30 -7.89
N PHE A 298 3.94 -21.60 -7.33
CA PHE A 298 3.15 -22.13 -6.21
C PHE A 298 1.91 -22.92 -6.62
N PHE A 299 1.29 -22.58 -7.74
CA PHE A 299 0.00 -23.12 -8.15
C PHE A 299 -0.01 -23.71 -9.57
N GLY A 300 1.08 -23.57 -10.32
CA GLY A 300 1.16 -23.99 -11.72
C GLY A 300 0.48 -23.01 -12.66
N THR A 301 -0.85 -22.89 -12.60
CA THR A 301 -1.65 -22.00 -13.46
C THR A 301 -2.43 -20.97 -12.66
N TYR A 302 -2.72 -19.82 -13.29
CA TYR A 302 -3.56 -18.78 -12.67
C TYR A 302 -4.94 -19.29 -12.28
N LYS A 303 -5.54 -20.15 -13.11
CA LYS A 303 -6.85 -20.76 -12.83
C LYS A 303 -6.82 -21.62 -11.57
N GLN A 304 -5.75 -22.41 -11.37
CA GLN A 304 -5.58 -23.22 -10.16
C GLN A 304 -5.35 -22.35 -8.92
N ALA A 305 -4.60 -21.26 -9.04
CA ALA A 305 -4.41 -20.30 -7.95
C ALA A 305 -5.74 -19.66 -7.52
N CYS A 306 -6.56 -19.23 -8.49
CA CYS A 306 -7.88 -18.67 -8.26
C CYS A 306 -8.81 -19.68 -7.57
N ALA A 307 -8.87 -20.92 -8.06
CA ALA A 307 -9.69 -21.96 -7.46
C ALA A 307 -9.26 -22.27 -6.01
N ALA A 308 -7.95 -22.29 -5.73
CA ALA A 308 -7.44 -22.46 -4.38
C ALA A 308 -7.82 -21.29 -3.46
N ALA A 309 -7.78 -20.05 -3.96
CA ALA A 309 -8.21 -18.87 -3.22
C ALA A 309 -9.72 -18.87 -2.94
N ASP A 310 -10.53 -19.32 -3.90
CA ASP A 310 -11.98 -19.45 -3.73
C ASP A 310 -12.34 -20.50 -2.66
N LEU A 311 -11.62 -21.63 -2.64
CA LEU A 311 -11.76 -22.63 -1.58
C LEU A 311 -11.35 -22.09 -0.20
N MET A 312 -10.30 -21.27 -0.14
CA MET A 312 -9.88 -20.59 1.09
C MET A 312 -10.97 -19.64 1.61
N LEU A 313 -11.61 -18.86 0.74
CA LEU A 313 -12.72 -17.99 1.14
C LEU A 313 -13.89 -18.79 1.72
N LEU A 314 -14.24 -19.91 1.08
CA LEU A 314 -15.29 -20.79 1.59
C LEU A 314 -14.94 -21.36 2.97
N SER A 315 -13.68 -21.73 3.21
CA SER A 315 -13.27 -22.25 4.53
C SER A 315 -13.31 -21.19 5.63
N VAL A 316 -13.07 -19.91 5.31
CA VAL A 316 -13.19 -18.81 6.28
C VAL A 316 -14.65 -18.59 6.70
N GLY A 317 -15.62 -18.95 5.84
CA GLY A 317 -17.04 -18.93 6.20
C GLY A 317 -17.51 -20.12 7.06
N ASP A 318 -16.65 -21.12 7.29
CA ASP A 318 -17.01 -22.32 8.04
C ASP A 318 -16.79 -22.13 9.55
N ASN A 319 -17.88 -21.88 10.26
CA ASN A 319 -17.88 -21.72 11.72
C ASN A 319 -17.35 -22.96 12.47
N GLN A 320 -17.52 -24.17 11.93
CA GLN A 320 -16.98 -25.38 12.56
C GLN A 320 -15.47 -25.43 12.45
N LEU A 321 -14.94 -25.06 11.28
CA LEU A 321 -13.50 -24.95 11.05
C LEU A 321 -12.89 -23.89 11.95
N ILE A 322 -13.49 -22.68 12.01
CA ILE A 322 -13.04 -21.62 12.93
C ILE A 322 -13.04 -22.11 14.38
N ALA A 323 -14.13 -22.75 14.83
CA ALA A 323 -14.22 -23.27 16.19
C ALA A 323 -13.17 -24.35 16.47
N SER A 324 -12.83 -25.17 15.47
CA SER A 324 -11.79 -26.19 15.58
C SER A 324 -10.40 -25.56 15.73
N CYS A 325 -10.08 -24.53 14.92
CA CYS A 325 -8.82 -23.80 15.03
C CYS A 325 -8.71 -23.06 16.37
N CYS A 326 -9.79 -22.44 16.84
CA CYS A 326 -9.83 -21.82 18.17
C CYS A 326 -9.54 -22.83 19.29
N ARG A 327 -10.08 -24.06 19.20
CA ARG A 327 -9.82 -25.12 20.18
C ARG A 327 -8.39 -25.67 20.13
N GLN A 328 -7.74 -25.59 18.98
CA GLN A 328 -6.37 -26.07 18.76
C GLN A 328 -5.32 -24.97 18.97
N SER A 329 -5.72 -23.75 19.30
CA SER A 329 -4.78 -22.65 19.46
C SER A 329 -3.93 -22.85 20.71
N ASP A 330 -2.60 -22.82 20.53
CA ASP A 330 -1.62 -22.88 21.62
C ASP A 330 -1.55 -21.58 22.45
N ILE A 331 -2.28 -20.53 22.02
CA ILE A 331 -2.24 -19.20 22.62
C ILE A 331 -3.64 -18.63 22.88
N GLY A 332 -3.74 -17.78 23.90
CA GLY A 332 -4.98 -17.10 24.26
C GLY A 332 -5.83 -17.84 25.30
N LYS A 333 -7.02 -17.30 25.56
CA LYS A 333 -8.01 -17.86 26.49
C LYS A 333 -9.24 -18.28 25.72
N LEU A 334 -9.48 -19.60 25.67
CA LEU A 334 -10.68 -20.17 25.08
C LEU A 334 -11.88 -20.00 26.01
N LEU A 335 -12.96 -19.43 25.48
CA LEU A 335 -14.29 -19.31 26.08
C LEU A 335 -15.30 -20.15 25.26
N PRO A 336 -16.53 -20.38 25.77
CA PRO A 336 -17.52 -21.19 25.07
C PRO A 336 -17.84 -20.73 23.64
N ASN A 337 -17.74 -19.42 23.36
CA ASN A 337 -18.09 -18.81 22.07
C ASN A 337 -16.98 -17.93 21.48
N ALA A 338 -15.76 -17.93 22.04
CA ALA A 338 -14.70 -17.02 21.61
C ALA A 338 -13.31 -17.48 22.02
N LEU A 339 -12.29 -17.03 21.30
CA LEU A 339 -10.88 -17.11 21.70
C LEU A 339 -10.37 -15.69 21.91
N TYR A 340 -9.87 -15.40 23.11
CA TYR A 340 -9.30 -14.09 23.45
C TYR A 340 -7.78 -14.16 23.34
N VAL A 341 -7.21 -13.35 22.45
CA VAL A 341 -5.76 -13.27 22.26
C VAL A 341 -5.32 -11.83 22.43
N HIS A 342 -4.22 -11.60 23.14
CA HIS A 342 -3.63 -10.27 23.23
C HIS A 342 -3.13 -9.83 21.84
N VAL A 343 -3.33 -8.57 21.46
CA VAL A 343 -3.02 -8.07 20.11
C VAL A 343 -1.58 -8.37 19.66
N SER A 344 -0.63 -8.35 20.60
CA SER A 344 0.78 -8.66 20.33
C SER A 344 1.05 -10.11 19.93
N ALA A 345 0.14 -11.04 20.22
CA ALA A 345 0.26 -12.47 19.90
C ALA A 345 -0.60 -12.87 18.69
N SER A 346 -1.26 -11.92 18.03
CA SER A 346 -2.15 -12.18 16.89
C SER A 346 -1.44 -12.85 15.70
N GLU A 347 -0.12 -12.69 15.56
CA GLU A 347 0.70 -13.35 14.52
C GLU A 347 0.99 -14.82 14.80
N ALA A 348 0.86 -15.26 16.06
CA ALA A 348 1.12 -16.64 16.47
C ALA A 348 -0.15 -17.53 16.46
N ILE A 349 -1.29 -16.99 16.01
CA ILE A 349 -2.52 -17.78 15.84
C ILE A 349 -2.39 -18.59 14.55
N HIS A 350 -2.11 -19.89 14.68
CA HIS A 350 -2.03 -20.81 13.56
C HIS A 350 -3.43 -21.25 13.09
N GLY A 351 -3.63 -21.33 11.76
CA GLY A 351 -4.83 -21.94 11.15
C GLY A 351 -6.05 -21.04 10.95
N LEU A 352 -6.04 -19.79 11.42
CA LEU A 352 -7.13 -18.80 11.22
C LEU A 352 -6.77 -17.65 10.26
N ARG A 353 -5.62 -17.73 9.57
CA ARG A 353 -5.17 -16.71 8.62
C ARG A 353 -5.17 -17.22 7.19
#